data_AF-A0A7I7PAH4-F1
#
_entry.id   AF-A0A7I7PAH4-F1
#
_cell.length_a   1.000
_cell.length_b   1.000
_cell.length_c   1.000
_cell.angle_alpha   90.00
_cell.angle_beta   90.00
_cell.angle_gamma   90.00
#
_symmetry.space_group_name_H-M   'P 1'
#
loop_
_entity.id
_entity.type
_entity.pdbx_description
1 polymer ?
#
loop_
_entity_poly.entity_id
_entity_poly.type
_entity_poly.pdbx_seq_one_letter_code
_entity_poly.pdbx_strand_id
1 'polypeptide(L)'
;MIGHVGIGRMAGIYSAHHLDDARAVFVFHSPELQYHHRDMARQKDLLRKAFAGMHPRVDGWLEHLDTTPAFYFDSITQLQLDSWSRGRVTLVGDAGYCPGPAVGGSTSLAVVGAYVLAGELARARGDYRAAFAAYERQMREPVRRSRAFARGAAKTVVPASRAALWAMTRSAQLVSALPTPLSRAIAKLNTTGVRMHDSIPVPDYGASVWQH
;
A
#
# COMPACT_ATOMS: atom_id res chain seq x y z
N MET A 1 -11.44 2.31 -15.83
CA MET A 1 -10.77 1.17 -15.15
C MET A 1 -11.58 -0.08 -15.44
N ILE A 2 -10.94 -1.15 -15.93
CA ILE A 2 -11.57 -2.47 -16.13
C ILE A 2 -10.90 -3.43 -15.17
N GLY A 3 -11.69 -4.22 -14.43
CA GLY A 3 -11.18 -5.18 -13.44
C GLY A 3 -11.82 -6.54 -13.59
N HIS A 4 -11.03 -7.58 -13.33
CA HIS A 4 -11.45 -8.97 -13.25
C HIS A 4 -11.04 -9.52 -11.89
N VAL A 5 -11.98 -10.14 -11.18
CA VAL A 5 -11.75 -10.71 -9.85
C VAL A 5 -12.05 -12.21 -9.89
N GLY A 6 -11.11 -13.01 -9.41
CA GLY A 6 -11.25 -14.44 -9.20
C GLY A 6 -10.92 -14.81 -7.76
N ILE A 7 -11.07 -16.09 -7.43
CA ILE A 7 -10.69 -16.59 -6.11
C ILE A 7 -9.17 -16.48 -5.98
N GLY A 8 -8.70 -15.74 -4.99
CA GLY A 8 -7.28 -15.60 -4.69
C GLY A 8 -6.49 -14.78 -5.72
N ARG A 9 -7.14 -14.15 -6.72
CA ARG A 9 -6.46 -13.32 -7.71
C ARG A 9 -7.36 -12.21 -8.26
N MET A 10 -6.77 -11.05 -8.54
CA MET A 10 -7.42 -9.89 -9.15
C MET A 10 -6.47 -9.29 -10.20
N ALA A 11 -7.03 -8.95 -11.36
CA ALA A 11 -6.33 -8.21 -12.41
C ALA A 11 -7.15 -6.97 -12.76
N GLY A 12 -6.49 -5.85 -13.02
CA GLY A 12 -7.16 -4.64 -13.47
C GLY A 12 -6.27 -3.81 -14.38
N ILE A 13 -6.89 -2.98 -15.20
CA ILE A 13 -6.19 -2.03 -16.06
C ILE A 13 -6.81 -0.65 -15.90
N TYR A 14 -5.96 0.36 -15.81
CA TYR A 14 -6.35 1.76 -15.73
C TYR A 14 -5.41 2.62 -16.58
N SER A 15 -5.84 3.83 -16.87
CA SER A 15 -5.02 4.90 -17.43
C SER A 15 -5.37 6.18 -16.68
N ALA A 16 -4.54 7.21 -16.79
CA ALA A 16 -4.75 8.51 -16.20
C ALA A 16 -4.49 9.60 -17.25
N HIS A 17 -5.10 10.78 -17.09
CA HIS A 17 -5.01 11.85 -18.09
C HIS A 17 -3.60 12.29 -18.48
N HIS A 18 -2.60 12.05 -17.61
CA HIS A 18 -1.19 12.40 -17.85
C HIS A 18 -0.36 11.21 -18.34
N LEU A 19 -0.98 10.05 -18.60
CA LEU A 19 -0.31 8.86 -19.10
C LEU A 19 -0.71 8.65 -20.56
N ASP A 20 0.30 8.46 -21.40
CA ASP A 20 0.11 8.07 -22.81
C ASP A 20 -0.13 6.55 -22.97
N ASP A 21 -0.13 5.82 -21.86
CA ASP A 21 -0.30 4.38 -21.81
C ASP A 21 -1.34 3.93 -20.75
N ALA A 22 -1.57 2.62 -20.71
CA ALA A 22 -2.38 1.96 -19.70
C ALA A 22 -1.50 1.12 -18.77
N ARG A 23 -1.84 1.08 -17.48
CA ARG A 23 -1.17 0.29 -16.46
C ARG A 23 -2.04 -0.89 -16.06
N ALA A 24 -1.50 -2.09 -16.25
CA ALA A 24 -2.09 -3.32 -15.74
C ALA A 24 -1.54 -3.61 -14.33
N VAL A 25 -2.43 -3.97 -13.41
CA VAL A 25 -2.13 -4.34 -12.03
C VAL A 25 -2.65 -5.73 -11.76
N PHE A 26 -1.80 -6.56 -11.17
CA PHE A 26 -2.11 -7.94 -10.83
C PHE A 26 -1.80 -8.16 -9.35
N VAL A 27 -2.76 -8.75 -8.63
CA VAL A 27 -2.61 -9.09 -7.20
C VAL A 27 -3.13 -10.50 -7.00
N PHE A 28 -2.36 -11.37 -6.35
CA PHE A 28 -2.78 -12.74 -6.09
C PHE A 28 -2.21 -13.27 -4.78
N HIS A 29 -2.95 -14.18 -4.16
CA HIS A 29 -2.49 -14.97 -3.02
C HIS A 29 -1.63 -16.13 -3.51
N SER A 30 -0.53 -16.37 -2.81
CA SER A 30 0.30 -17.56 -2.99
C SER A 30 0.98 -17.92 -1.67
N PRO A 31 1.37 -19.19 -1.48
CA PRO A 31 2.46 -19.52 -0.58
C PRO A 31 3.71 -18.71 -0.96
N GLU A 32 4.68 -18.60 -0.05
CA GLU A 32 5.92 -17.89 -0.34
C GLU A 32 6.58 -18.42 -1.63
N LEU A 33 6.77 -17.51 -2.59
CA LEU A 33 7.37 -17.83 -3.87
C LEU A 33 8.88 -17.68 -3.76
N GLN A 34 9.61 -18.70 -4.20
CA GLN A 34 11.06 -18.67 -4.30
C GLN A 34 11.47 -18.15 -5.68
N TYR A 35 11.97 -16.91 -5.73
CA TYR A 35 12.51 -16.27 -6.93
C TYR A 35 13.52 -15.19 -6.52
N HIS A 36 14.46 -14.89 -7.41
CA HIS A 36 15.37 -13.78 -7.20
C HIS A 36 14.73 -12.47 -7.69
N HIS A 37 14.86 -11.37 -6.95
CA HIS A 37 14.26 -10.08 -7.32
C HIS A 37 14.77 -9.51 -8.66
N ARG A 38 15.92 -9.99 -9.16
CA ARG A 38 16.48 -9.62 -10.48
C ARG A 38 16.14 -10.63 -11.59
N ASP A 39 15.52 -11.75 -11.26
CA ASP A 39 15.12 -12.75 -12.27
C ASP A 39 13.75 -12.41 -12.85
N MET A 40 13.76 -11.46 -13.79
CA MET A 40 12.54 -10.98 -14.44
C MET A 40 11.84 -12.08 -15.25
N ALA A 41 12.59 -13.01 -15.85
CA ALA A 41 12.01 -14.11 -16.62
C ALA A 41 11.16 -15.00 -15.70
N ARG A 42 11.70 -15.38 -14.54
CA ARG A 42 10.96 -16.16 -13.54
C ARG A 42 9.75 -15.41 -12.99
N GLN A 43 9.86 -14.11 -12.74
CA GLN A 43 8.75 -13.28 -12.26
C GLN A 43 7.59 -13.23 -13.28
N LYS A 44 7.90 -13.01 -14.57
CA LYS A 44 6.90 -13.03 -15.66
C LYS A 44 6.23 -14.40 -15.78
N ASP A 45 6.99 -15.49 -15.65
CA ASP A 45 6.43 -16.84 -15.68
C ASP A 45 5.52 -17.15 -14.48
N LEU A 46 5.88 -16.68 -13.28
CA LEU A 46 5.03 -16.79 -12.10
C LEU A 46 3.71 -16.03 -12.31
N LEU A 47 3.78 -14.83 -12.89
CA LEU A 47 2.60 -14.04 -13.20
C LEU A 47 1.72 -14.73 -14.25
N ARG A 48 2.30 -15.24 -15.35
CA ARG A 48 1.56 -16.01 -16.36
C ARG A 48 0.85 -17.21 -15.74
N LYS A 49 1.56 -18.00 -14.91
CA LYS A 49 0.97 -19.16 -14.22
C LYS A 49 -0.19 -18.76 -13.31
N ALA A 50 -0.07 -17.62 -12.63
CA ALA A 50 -1.10 -17.14 -11.72
C ALA A 50 -2.36 -16.64 -12.44
N PHE A 51 -2.28 -16.17 -13.69
CA PHE A 51 -3.37 -15.47 -14.37
C PHE A 51 -3.86 -16.10 -15.68
N ALA A 52 -3.13 -17.03 -16.28
CA ALA A 52 -3.53 -17.69 -17.51
C ALA A 52 -4.94 -18.30 -17.40
N GLY A 53 -5.76 -18.05 -18.42
CA GLY A 53 -7.13 -18.54 -18.52
C GLY A 53 -8.09 -17.88 -17.53
N MET A 54 -7.70 -16.77 -16.88
CA MET A 54 -8.60 -16.03 -16.00
C MET A 54 -9.75 -15.38 -16.78
N HIS A 55 -9.42 -14.74 -17.91
CA HIS A 55 -10.38 -14.09 -18.81
C HIS A 55 -9.65 -13.69 -20.11
N PRO A 56 -10.27 -13.74 -21.31
CA PRO A 56 -9.60 -13.41 -22.57
C PRO A 56 -8.90 -12.04 -22.59
N ARG A 57 -9.49 -11.02 -21.94
CA ARG A 57 -8.84 -9.70 -21.80
C ARG A 57 -7.59 -9.73 -20.93
N VAL A 58 -7.60 -10.54 -19.86
CA VAL A 58 -6.45 -10.69 -18.95
C VAL A 58 -5.33 -11.43 -19.69
N ASP A 59 -5.67 -12.46 -20.45
CA ASP A 59 -4.71 -13.17 -21.31
C ASP A 59 -4.06 -12.22 -22.32
N GLY A 60 -4.85 -11.35 -22.97
CA GLY A 60 -4.32 -10.29 -23.84
C GLY A 60 -3.42 -9.28 -23.12
N TRP A 61 -3.64 -9.00 -21.82
CA TRP A 61 -2.70 -8.16 -21.05
C TRP A 61 -1.37 -8.89 -20.78
N LEU A 62 -1.40 -10.21 -20.58
CA LEU A 62 -0.21 -11.03 -20.34
C LEU A 62 0.69 -11.13 -21.58
N GLU A 63 0.14 -10.97 -22.79
CA GLU A 63 0.91 -10.94 -24.05
C GLU A 63 1.90 -9.77 -24.11
N HIS A 64 1.64 -8.68 -23.37
CA HIS A 64 2.53 -7.51 -23.32
C HIS A 64 3.67 -7.62 -22.30
N LEU A 65 3.78 -8.73 -21.56
CA LEU A 65 4.80 -8.88 -20.52
C LEU A 65 6.23 -8.81 -21.05
N ASP A 66 6.46 -9.28 -22.28
CA ASP A 66 7.82 -9.31 -22.85
C ASP A 66 8.23 -7.99 -23.49
N THR A 67 7.28 -7.13 -23.83
CA THR A 67 7.53 -5.86 -24.54
C THR A 67 7.39 -4.63 -23.67
N THR A 68 6.75 -4.74 -22.49
CA THR A 68 6.59 -3.61 -21.59
C THR A 68 7.94 -3.14 -21.00
N PRO A 69 8.24 -1.84 -21.05
CA PRO A 69 9.44 -1.28 -20.42
C PRO A 69 9.28 -1.09 -18.90
N ALA A 70 8.07 -1.26 -18.36
CA ALA A 70 7.71 -0.89 -16.99
C ALA A 70 7.20 -2.09 -16.17
N PHE A 71 7.88 -3.24 -16.26
CA PHE A 71 7.53 -4.43 -15.48
C PHE A 71 8.00 -4.30 -14.03
N TYR A 72 7.08 -4.53 -13.08
CA TYR A 72 7.37 -4.63 -11.65
C TYR A 72 6.64 -5.83 -11.07
N PHE A 73 7.34 -6.60 -10.24
CA PHE A 73 6.81 -7.75 -9.54
C PHE A 73 7.46 -7.86 -8.17
N ASP A 74 6.65 -7.88 -7.11
CA ASP A 74 7.12 -8.12 -5.76
C ASP A 74 5.97 -8.67 -4.88
N SER A 75 6.37 -9.26 -3.77
CA SER A 75 5.53 -9.57 -2.64
C SER A 75 5.02 -8.31 -1.92
N ILE A 76 3.78 -8.36 -1.42
CA ILE A 76 3.25 -7.33 -0.52
C ILE A 76 3.73 -7.67 0.90
N THR A 77 4.74 -6.96 1.39
CA THR A 77 5.38 -7.24 2.69
C THR A 77 5.31 -6.05 3.65
N GLN A 78 5.41 -6.36 4.95
CA GLN A 78 5.55 -5.36 6.01
C GLN A 78 6.88 -5.59 6.72
N LEU A 79 7.74 -4.57 6.75
CA LEU A 79 8.94 -4.59 7.60
C LEU A 79 8.54 -4.34 9.05
N GLN A 80 9.06 -5.12 9.98
CA GLN A 80 8.86 -4.93 11.43
C GLN A 80 10.22 -5.01 12.11
N LEU A 81 10.61 -3.92 12.75
CA LEU A 81 11.89 -3.75 13.43
C LEU A 81 11.61 -3.30 14.86
N ASP A 82 12.42 -3.76 15.81
CA ASP A 82 12.32 -3.37 17.23
C ASP A 82 12.75 -1.90 17.46
N SER A 83 13.72 -1.44 16.67
CA SER A 83 14.17 -0.05 16.60
C SER A 83 14.57 0.28 15.16
N TRP A 84 14.47 1.55 14.80
CA TRP A 84 14.85 2.05 13.47
C TRP A 84 16.23 2.69 13.46
N SER A 85 16.88 2.77 14.64
CA SER A 85 18.09 3.55 14.83
C SER A 85 19.21 2.72 15.44
N ARG A 86 20.42 2.88 14.91
CA ARG A 86 21.63 2.29 15.48
C ARG A 86 22.81 3.24 15.30
N GLY A 87 23.42 3.65 16.41
CA GLY A 87 24.47 4.65 16.37
C GLY A 87 23.96 5.96 15.76
N ARG A 88 24.67 6.49 14.76
CA ARG A 88 24.31 7.73 14.06
C ARG A 88 23.44 7.52 12.81
N VAL A 89 22.87 6.33 12.65
CA VAL A 89 22.04 5.96 11.50
C VAL A 89 20.62 5.68 11.97
N THR A 90 19.63 6.25 11.29
CA THR A 90 18.20 5.95 11.51
C THR A 90 17.49 5.76 10.17
N LEU A 91 16.46 4.92 10.15
CA LEU A 91 15.66 4.60 8.96
C LEU A 91 14.42 5.48 8.91
N VAL A 92 14.05 5.89 7.70
CA VAL A 92 12.86 6.70 7.42
C VAL A 92 12.13 6.16 6.20
N GLY A 93 10.81 6.29 6.19
CA GLY A 93 9.93 5.80 5.12
C GLY A 93 9.88 4.28 5.06
N ASP A 94 9.75 3.76 3.83
CA ASP A 94 9.59 2.31 3.62
C ASP A 94 10.77 1.49 4.15
N ALA A 95 11.97 2.07 4.25
CA ALA A 95 13.14 1.40 4.83
C ALA A 95 12.94 1.02 6.32
N GLY A 96 12.20 1.84 7.10
CA GLY A 96 11.96 1.58 8.52
C GLY A 96 10.60 0.96 8.80
N TYR A 97 9.57 1.33 8.01
CA TYR A 97 8.19 1.03 8.37
C TYR A 97 7.22 0.92 7.20
N CYS A 98 7.63 0.29 6.10
CA CYS A 98 6.71 0.00 5.01
C CYS A 98 5.43 -0.72 5.51
N PRO A 99 4.23 -0.15 5.28
CA PRO A 99 2.97 -0.74 5.69
C PRO A 99 2.46 -1.82 4.72
N GLY A 100 3.12 -2.02 3.58
CA GLY A 100 2.71 -2.92 2.51
C GLY A 100 1.94 -2.18 1.40
N PRO A 101 2.37 -2.26 0.13
CA PRO A 101 1.90 -1.38 -0.94
C PRO A 101 0.42 -1.54 -1.35
N ALA A 102 -0.24 -2.62 -0.93
CA ALA A 102 -1.57 -2.98 -1.40
C ALA A 102 -2.70 -1.99 -1.02
N VAL A 103 -2.44 -1.05 -0.10
CA VAL A 103 -3.51 -0.28 0.56
C VAL A 103 -3.30 1.24 0.49
N GLY A 104 -2.21 1.69 -0.13
CA GLY A 104 -1.83 3.10 -0.13
C GLY A 104 -1.35 3.59 1.25
N GLY A 105 -0.84 4.82 1.32
CA GLY A 105 -0.42 5.46 2.57
C GLY A 105 1.08 5.44 2.89
N SER A 106 1.89 4.66 2.17
CA SER A 106 3.36 4.64 2.36
C SER A 106 3.98 6.02 2.18
N THR A 107 3.59 6.75 1.13
CA THR A 107 4.10 8.10 0.85
C THR A 107 3.78 9.08 1.97
N SER A 108 2.54 9.09 2.47
CA SER A 108 2.15 9.97 3.58
C SER A 108 2.96 9.68 4.84
N LEU A 109 3.17 8.40 5.16
CA LEU A 109 3.93 7.99 6.34
C LEU A 109 5.44 8.30 6.19
N ALA A 110 5.97 8.22 4.98
CA ALA A 110 7.34 8.62 4.67
C ALA A 110 7.53 10.13 4.85
N VAL A 111 6.62 10.95 4.30
CA VAL A 111 6.65 12.41 4.44
C VAL A 111 6.53 12.83 5.90
N VAL A 112 5.56 12.29 6.64
CA VAL A 112 5.40 12.59 8.07
C VAL A 112 6.65 12.18 8.85
N GLY A 113 7.19 10.99 8.58
CA GLY A 113 8.39 10.54 9.26
C GLY A 113 9.62 11.41 8.98
N ALA A 114 9.80 11.87 7.73
CA ALA A 114 10.87 12.81 7.40
C ALA A 114 10.71 14.14 8.15
N TYR A 115 9.50 14.68 8.22
CA TYR A 115 9.20 15.90 8.96
C TYR A 115 9.49 15.75 10.46
N VAL A 116 9.00 14.68 11.10
CA VAL A 116 9.25 14.41 12.53
C VAL A 116 10.73 14.22 12.78
N LEU A 117 11.43 13.43 11.96
CA LEU A 117 12.87 13.21 12.13
C LEU A 117 13.66 14.52 12.06
N ALA A 118 13.37 15.36 11.06
CA ALA A 118 14.03 16.66 10.91
C ALA A 118 13.77 17.57 12.12
N GLY A 119 12.52 17.65 12.58
CA GLY A 119 12.16 18.47 13.74
C GLY A 119 12.80 17.99 15.04
N GLU A 120 12.87 16.68 15.27
CA GLU A 120 13.54 16.11 16.46
C GLU A 120 15.05 16.34 16.43
N LEU A 121 15.69 16.22 15.26
CA LEU A 121 17.11 16.54 15.10
C LEU A 121 17.40 18.02 15.40
N ALA A 122 16.58 18.91 14.83
CA ALA A 122 16.72 20.35 15.03
C ALA A 122 16.48 20.75 16.50
N ARG A 123 15.49 20.15 17.16
CA ARG A 123 15.19 20.38 18.58
C ARG A 123 16.32 19.90 19.50
N ALA A 124 16.95 18.78 19.16
CA ALA A 124 18.00 18.16 19.98
C ALA A 124 19.38 18.82 19.82
N ARG A 125 19.55 19.82 18.93
CA ARG A 125 20.78 20.61 18.77
C ARG A 125 22.06 19.77 18.66
N GLY A 126 22.01 18.67 17.90
CA GLY A 126 23.15 17.78 17.68
C GLY A 126 23.18 16.50 18.54
N ASP A 127 22.30 16.38 19.55
CA ASP A 127 22.12 15.11 20.28
C ASP A 127 21.23 14.14 19.48
N TYR A 128 21.86 13.41 18.57
CA TYR A 128 21.18 12.40 17.74
C TYR A 128 20.55 11.27 18.56
N ARG A 129 21.05 10.95 19.77
CA ARG A 129 20.48 9.87 20.59
C ARG A 129 19.11 10.29 21.13
N ALA A 130 19.01 11.51 21.64
CA ALA A 130 17.74 12.08 22.07
C ALA A 130 16.77 12.25 20.89
N ALA A 131 17.24 12.77 19.75
CA ALA A 131 16.44 12.97 18.56
C ALA A 131 15.84 11.67 18.02
N PHE A 132 16.66 10.64 17.81
CA PHE A 132 16.20 9.36 17.27
C PHE A 132 15.21 8.66 18.21
N ALA A 133 15.45 8.70 19.52
CA ALA A 133 14.51 8.15 20.49
C ALA A 133 13.17 8.89 20.48
N ALA A 134 13.18 10.22 20.31
CA ALA A 134 11.95 11.02 20.22
C ALA A 134 11.20 10.76 18.90
N TYR A 135 11.92 10.69 17.78
CA TYR A 135 11.39 10.35 16.48
C TYR A 135 10.66 9.01 16.49
N GLU A 136 11.30 7.96 17.01
CA GLU A 136 10.70 6.63 17.11
C GLU A 136 9.44 6.64 17.98
N ARG A 137 9.43 7.36 19.11
CA ARG A 137 8.24 7.48 19.96
C ARG A 137 7.07 8.13 19.23
N GLN A 138 7.31 9.22 18.51
CA GLN A 138 6.25 9.95 17.80
C GLN A 138 5.66 9.13 16.65
N MET A 139 6.50 8.39 15.94
CA MET A 139 6.10 7.66 14.74
C MET A 139 5.55 6.25 15.03
N ARG A 140 5.80 5.68 16.22
CA ARG A 140 5.38 4.31 16.58
C ARG A 140 3.88 4.07 16.38
N GLU A 141 3.04 4.96 16.87
CA GLU A 141 1.59 4.80 16.81
C GLU A 141 1.01 5.02 15.40
N PRO A 142 1.39 6.08 14.64
CA PRO A 142 1.05 6.21 13.22
C PRO A 142 1.43 4.97 12.40
N VAL A 143 2.65 4.46 12.57
CA VAL A 143 3.14 3.25 11.88
C VAL A 143 2.31 2.03 12.25
N ARG A 144 2.02 1.82 13.54
CA ARG A 144 1.22 0.69 14.03
C ARG A 144 -0.18 0.70 13.42
N ARG A 145 -0.85 1.86 13.39
CA ARG A 145 -2.18 2.03 12.79
C ARG A 145 -2.15 1.75 11.28
N SER A 146 -1.17 2.33 10.57
CA SER A 146 -0.96 2.10 9.14
C SER A 146 -0.82 0.61 8.80
N ARG A 147 0.05 -0.10 9.52
CA ARG A 147 0.23 -1.55 9.32
C ARG A 147 -1.03 -2.37 9.62
N ALA A 148 -1.75 -2.04 10.70
CA ALA A 148 -2.97 -2.76 11.07
C ALA A 148 -4.08 -2.60 10.02
N PHE A 149 -4.26 -1.38 9.52
CA PHE A 149 -5.18 -1.10 8.43
C PHE A 149 -4.80 -1.85 7.16
N ALA A 150 -3.52 -1.81 6.78
CA ALA A 150 -3.05 -2.47 5.58
C ALA A 150 -3.30 -4.00 5.62
N ARG A 151 -3.08 -4.64 6.78
CA ARG A 151 -3.43 -6.06 6.97
C ARG A 151 -4.94 -6.33 6.86
N GLY A 152 -5.77 -5.42 7.36
CA GLY A 152 -7.22 -5.53 7.25
C GLY A 152 -7.69 -5.45 5.81
N ALA A 153 -7.24 -4.43 5.08
CA ALA A 153 -7.62 -4.22 3.68
C ALA A 153 -7.04 -5.27 2.73
N ALA A 154 -5.85 -5.83 2.99
CA ALA A 154 -5.32 -6.92 2.16
C ALA A 154 -6.28 -8.13 2.10
N LYS A 155 -7.01 -8.42 3.18
CA LYS A 155 -8.03 -9.49 3.23
C LYS A 155 -9.26 -9.21 2.36
N THR A 156 -9.51 -7.95 2.03
CA THR A 156 -10.70 -7.51 1.28
C THR A 156 -10.40 -7.21 -0.18
N VAL A 157 -9.16 -6.88 -0.53
CA VAL A 157 -8.77 -6.54 -1.92
C VAL A 157 -8.87 -7.76 -2.84
N VAL A 158 -8.46 -8.94 -2.37
CA VAL A 158 -8.54 -10.19 -3.14
C VAL A 158 -9.39 -11.21 -2.38
N PRO A 159 -10.58 -11.58 -2.87
CA PRO A 159 -11.43 -12.54 -2.16
C PRO A 159 -10.77 -13.92 -2.16
N ALA A 160 -10.50 -14.46 -0.96
CA ALA A 160 -9.82 -15.74 -0.80
C ALA A 160 -10.73 -16.98 -1.00
N SER A 161 -12.04 -16.80 -1.17
CA SER A 161 -12.99 -17.91 -1.29
C SER A 161 -14.16 -17.60 -2.24
N ARG A 162 -14.84 -18.65 -2.72
CA ARG A 162 -16.07 -18.53 -3.53
C ARG A 162 -17.16 -17.75 -2.81
N ALA A 163 -17.36 -18.02 -1.52
CA ALA A 163 -18.34 -17.32 -0.70
C ALA A 163 -18.01 -15.83 -0.58
N ALA A 164 -16.74 -15.47 -0.38
CA ALA A 164 -16.31 -14.08 -0.32
C ALA A 164 -16.50 -13.36 -1.66
N LEU A 165 -16.14 -14.00 -2.78
CA LEU A 165 -16.36 -13.45 -4.12
C LEU A 165 -17.85 -13.24 -4.43
N TRP A 166 -18.69 -14.22 -4.05
CA TRP A 166 -20.14 -14.13 -4.19
C TRP A 166 -20.71 -12.98 -3.37
N ALA A 167 -20.32 -12.89 -2.08
CA ALA A 167 -20.76 -11.82 -1.20
C ALA A 167 -20.36 -10.45 -1.73
N MET A 168 -19.10 -10.27 -2.15
CA MET A 168 -18.61 -9.04 -2.76
C MET A 168 -19.42 -8.64 -4.00
N THR A 169 -19.66 -9.58 -4.91
CA THR A 169 -20.41 -9.31 -6.15
C THR A 169 -21.87 -8.94 -5.87
N ARG A 170 -22.51 -9.63 -4.92
CA ARG A 170 -23.89 -9.34 -4.52
C ARG A 170 -24.00 -8.01 -3.77
N SER A 171 -23.06 -7.70 -2.88
CA SER A 171 -22.99 -6.41 -2.20
C SER A 171 -22.83 -5.26 -3.21
N ALA A 172 -21.96 -5.41 -4.21
CA ALA A 172 -21.80 -4.41 -5.26
C ALA A 172 -23.09 -4.19 -6.06
N GLN A 173 -23.76 -5.28 -6.48
CA GLN A 173 -25.04 -5.20 -7.18
C GLN A 173 -26.13 -4.53 -6.34
N LEU A 174 -26.21 -4.84 -5.04
CA LEU A 174 -27.14 -4.21 -4.12
C LEU A 174 -26.86 -2.72 -3.98
N VAL A 175 -25.61 -2.32 -3.73
CA VAL A 175 -25.22 -0.91 -3.60
C VAL A 175 -25.52 -0.12 -4.87
N SER A 176 -25.27 -0.69 -6.05
CA SER A 176 -25.61 -0.06 -7.33
C SER A 176 -27.11 0.04 -7.60
N ALA A 177 -27.92 -0.81 -6.97
CA ALA A 177 -29.38 -0.75 -7.04
C ALA A 177 -30.00 0.15 -5.96
N LEU A 178 -29.23 0.62 -4.97
CA LEU A 178 -29.74 1.49 -3.92
C LEU A 178 -29.93 2.93 -4.42
N PRO A 179 -31.03 3.61 -4.01
CA PRO A 179 -31.19 5.04 -4.25
C PRO A 179 -30.00 5.85 -3.69
N THR A 180 -29.57 6.86 -4.42
CA THR A 180 -28.47 7.79 -4.07
C THR A 180 -28.43 8.29 -2.61
N PRO A 181 -29.56 8.64 -1.95
CA PRO A 181 -29.49 9.05 -0.55
C PRO A 181 -29.04 7.91 0.39
N LEU A 182 -29.42 6.66 0.10
CA LEU A 182 -29.05 5.51 0.92
C LEU A 182 -27.61 5.08 0.67
N SER A 183 -27.14 5.11 -0.58
CA SER A 183 -25.73 4.83 -0.90
C SER A 183 -24.79 5.86 -0.27
N ARG A 184 -25.17 7.14 -0.22
CA ARG A 184 -24.43 8.19 0.52
C ARG A 184 -24.42 7.94 2.03
N ALA A 185 -25.51 7.46 2.62
CA ALA A 185 -25.56 7.12 4.05
C ALA A 185 -24.63 5.94 4.40
N ILE A 186 -24.62 4.88 3.57
CA ILE A 186 -23.73 3.73 3.72
C ILE A 186 -22.26 4.13 3.52
N ALA A 187 -21.96 4.99 2.54
CA ALA A 187 -20.61 5.51 2.34
C ALA A 187 -20.10 6.30 3.57
N LYS A 188 -20.98 7.04 4.26
CA LYS A 188 -20.65 7.73 5.52
C LYS A 188 -20.40 6.78 6.70
N LEU A 189 -20.98 5.58 6.68
CA LEU A 189 -20.69 4.54 7.67
C LEU A 189 -19.32 3.88 7.44
N ASN A 190 -18.78 3.95 6.21
CA ASN A 190 -17.46 3.39 5.85
C ASN A 190 -16.30 4.40 6.05
N THR A 191 -16.41 5.27 7.06
CA THR A 191 -15.46 6.37 7.32
C THR A 191 -14.16 5.94 7.98
N THR A 192 -14.06 4.68 8.45
CA THR A 192 -12.88 4.18 9.17
C THR A 192 -11.66 4.00 8.27
N GLY A 193 -11.84 3.73 6.97
CA GLY A 193 -10.74 3.48 6.04
C GLY A 193 -10.25 4.70 5.25
N VAL A 194 -11.15 5.62 4.90
CA VAL A 194 -10.84 6.75 4.00
C VAL A 194 -10.09 7.89 4.73
N ARG A 195 -10.28 8.05 6.04
CA ARG A 195 -9.73 9.17 6.82
C ARG A 195 -8.49 8.84 7.64
N MET A 196 -7.94 7.64 7.53
CA MET A 196 -6.83 7.24 8.41
C MET A 196 -5.53 8.02 8.12
N HIS A 197 -5.35 8.47 6.88
CA HIS A 197 -4.21 9.31 6.50
C HIS A 197 -4.45 10.80 6.71
N ASP A 198 -5.70 11.24 6.86
CA ASP A 198 -6.09 12.65 7.05
C ASP A 198 -5.90 13.17 8.48
N SER A 199 -5.45 12.32 9.41
CA SER A 199 -5.36 12.65 10.83
C SER A 199 -4.16 11.99 11.53
N ILE A 200 -2.99 12.00 10.87
CA ILE A 200 -1.74 11.72 11.57
C ILE A 200 -1.34 13.00 12.32
N PRO A 201 -1.45 13.07 13.66
CA PRO A 201 -1.02 14.24 14.40
C PRO A 201 0.49 14.39 14.22
N VAL A 202 0.93 15.56 13.75
CA VAL A 202 2.34 15.89 13.60
C VAL A 202 2.72 16.95 14.66
N PRO A 203 3.88 16.84 15.30
CA PRO A 203 4.34 17.87 16.23
C PRO A 203 4.56 19.20 15.51
N ASP A 204 4.21 20.30 16.16
CA ASP A 204 4.62 21.63 15.72
C ASP A 204 5.99 21.93 16.32
N TYR A 205 7.02 22.01 15.47
CA TYR A 205 8.37 22.31 15.90
C TYR A 205 8.62 23.82 16.05
N GLY A 206 7.70 24.70 15.64
CA GLY A 206 7.85 26.16 15.74
C GLY A 206 8.99 26.73 14.86
N ALA A 207 8.93 28.03 14.55
CA ALA A 207 9.92 28.66 13.67
C ALA A 207 11.33 28.73 14.28
N SER A 208 11.44 28.79 15.61
CA SER A 208 12.71 28.94 16.33
C SER A 208 13.59 27.68 16.31
N VAL A 209 13.01 26.50 16.04
CA VAL A 209 13.77 25.24 15.95
C VAL A 209 14.57 25.14 14.65
N TRP A 210 14.16 25.86 13.61
CA TRP A 210 14.79 25.85 12.28
C TRP A 210 15.87 26.92 12.08
N GLN A 211 16.06 27.81 13.06
CA GLN A 211 17.07 28.87 13.02
C GLN A 211 18.36 28.35 13.68
N HIS A 212 19.20 27.68 12.88
CA HIS A 212 20.57 27.31 13.25
C HIS A 212 21.55 27.85 12.22
#